data_AF-A0A074VK24-F1
#
_entry.id   AF-A0A074VK24-F1
#
_cell.length_a   1.000
_cell.length_b   1.000
_cell.length_c   1.000
_cell.angle_alpha   90.00
_cell.angle_beta   90.00
_cell.angle_gamma   90.00
#
_symmetry.space_group_name_H-M   'P 1'
#
loop_
_entity.id
_entity.type
_entity.pdbx_description
1 polymer ?
#
loop_
_entity_poly.entity_id
_entity_poly.type
_entity_poly.pdbx_seq_one_letter_code
_entity_poly.pdbx_strand_id
1 'polypeptide(L)'
;MLSVSYSYGYLGFTNLASYDSAKCASKCNAISGCAAFNLYFERDPSKDPGTGCENPSSTTNIKCVFWGGPVTSANANNAGQWRSNFQVVIAGSNGYVNNTIEPADGFTSPVYYGNTAIDAPNDCNGQSTFLGSQVFTGGPFDASLCAAACDAQSATNLKANKPTCKFFNTYILSRNNVAIGQYCNLYSQTWASSYATYKGSNSNGNKYSVSYSYGFSSSADAGTCKKP
;
A
#
# COMPACT_ATOMS: atom_id res chain seq x y z
N MET A 1 24.14 -11.62 5.50
CA MET A 1 23.50 -10.42 4.95
C MET A 1 22.00 -10.52 5.17
N LEU A 2 21.53 -9.95 6.27
CA LEU A 2 20.11 -9.64 6.51
C LEU A 2 19.86 -8.30 5.81
N SER A 3 18.80 -8.04 5.06
CA SER A 3 17.43 -8.51 5.18
C SER A 3 16.77 -8.42 3.80
N VAL A 4 15.98 -9.43 3.44
CA VAL A 4 14.92 -9.26 2.45
C VAL A 4 13.99 -8.22 3.07
N SER A 5 14.00 -7.00 2.53
CA SER A 5 13.00 -6.01 2.89
C SER A 5 11.65 -6.61 2.52
N TYR A 6 10.82 -6.82 3.54
CA TYR A 6 9.43 -7.25 3.42
C TYR A 6 8.70 -6.18 2.60
N SER A 7 8.83 -6.27 1.28
CA SER A 7 8.06 -5.45 0.35
C SER A 7 6.68 -6.04 0.41
N TYR A 8 5.81 -5.33 1.11
CA TYR A 8 4.40 -5.58 1.17
C TYR A 8 3.88 -5.97 -0.23
N GLY A 9 3.48 -7.24 -0.37
CA GLY A 9 2.85 -7.74 -1.57
C GLY A 9 3.73 -7.90 -2.80
N TYR A 10 4.92 -8.50 -2.78
CA TYR A 10 5.45 -9.05 -4.06
C TYR A 10 4.48 -10.12 -4.61
N LEU A 11 3.98 -9.94 -5.84
CA LEU A 11 2.99 -10.82 -6.46
C LEU A 11 3.57 -11.64 -7.63
N GLY A 12 4.87 -11.52 -7.90
CA GLY A 12 5.55 -12.23 -8.98
C GLY A 12 5.95 -11.32 -10.14
N PHE A 13 6.35 -11.93 -11.26
CA PHE A 13 6.79 -11.19 -12.45
C PHE A 13 6.53 -11.97 -13.74
N THR A 14 6.63 -11.25 -14.85
CA THR A 14 6.69 -11.83 -16.19
C THR A 14 7.73 -11.10 -17.04
N ASN A 15 8.24 -11.78 -18.07
CA ASN A 15 9.06 -11.15 -19.08
C ASN A 15 8.20 -10.65 -20.24
N LEU A 16 8.53 -9.48 -20.76
CA LEU A 16 7.93 -8.92 -21.97
C LEU A 16 8.93 -8.95 -23.12
N ALA A 17 8.42 -9.04 -24.35
CA ALA A 17 9.24 -8.96 -25.56
C ALA A 17 9.69 -7.52 -25.89
N SER A 18 8.97 -6.52 -25.36
CA SER A 18 9.22 -5.09 -25.54
C SER A 18 8.86 -4.34 -24.26
N TYR A 19 9.37 -3.12 -24.12
CA TYR A 19 9.04 -2.24 -23.00
C TYR A 19 7.63 -1.68 -23.20
N ASP A 20 6.63 -2.36 -22.67
CA ASP A 20 5.21 -2.06 -22.85
C ASP A 20 4.50 -1.95 -21.50
N SER A 21 4.30 -0.71 -21.05
CA SER A 21 3.64 -0.42 -19.78
C SER A 21 2.16 -0.77 -19.79
N ALA A 22 1.47 -0.66 -20.94
CA ALA A 22 0.05 -0.99 -21.04
C ALA A 22 -0.18 -2.50 -20.92
N LYS A 23 0.67 -3.30 -21.57
CA LYS A 23 0.65 -4.76 -21.43
C LYS A 23 1.00 -5.20 -20.01
N CYS A 24 1.96 -4.54 -19.37
CA CYS A 24 2.29 -4.81 -17.97
C CYS A 24 1.12 -4.45 -17.03
N ALA A 25 0.48 -3.30 -17.23
CA ALA A 25 -0.71 -2.88 -16.49
C ALA A 25 -1.88 -3.86 -16.65
N SER A 26 -2.18 -4.29 -17.89
CA SER A 26 -3.23 -5.28 -18.15
C SER A 26 -3.00 -6.59 -17.40
N LYS A 27 -1.74 -7.04 -17.28
CA LYS A 27 -1.40 -8.22 -16.50
C LYS A 27 -1.55 -7.99 -15.00
N CYS A 28 -1.15 -6.83 -14.49
CA CYS A 28 -1.38 -6.46 -13.09
C CYS A 28 -2.89 -6.47 -12.77
N ASN A 29 -3.72 -5.85 -13.62
CA ASN A 29 -5.18 -5.82 -13.42
C ASN A 29 -5.83 -7.22 -13.43
N ALA A 30 -5.20 -8.23 -14.04
CA ALA A 30 -5.68 -9.61 -14.02
C ALA A 30 -5.26 -10.38 -12.76
N ILE A 31 -4.36 -9.82 -11.94
CA ILE A 31 -3.89 -10.42 -10.69
C ILE A 31 -4.69 -9.80 -9.54
N SER A 32 -5.45 -10.64 -8.82
CA SER A 32 -6.18 -10.20 -7.63
C SER A 32 -5.24 -9.56 -6.62
N GLY A 33 -5.60 -8.38 -6.15
CA GLY A 33 -4.81 -7.60 -5.19
C GLY A 33 -3.60 -6.88 -5.77
N CYS A 34 -3.40 -6.84 -7.10
CA CYS A 34 -2.32 -6.05 -7.69
C CYS A 34 -2.64 -4.54 -7.65
N ALA A 35 -1.81 -3.80 -6.92
CA ALA A 35 -1.92 -2.37 -6.71
C ALA A 35 -0.89 -1.58 -7.52
N ALA A 36 0.23 -2.20 -7.90
CA ALA A 36 1.30 -1.54 -8.64
C ALA A 36 2.15 -2.53 -9.43
N PHE A 37 2.95 -2.00 -10.35
CA PHE A 37 4.00 -2.76 -11.01
C PHE A 37 5.26 -1.90 -11.21
N ASN A 38 6.41 -2.54 -11.35
CA ASN A 38 7.59 -1.91 -11.94
C ASN A 38 7.99 -2.63 -13.24
N LEU A 39 8.36 -1.83 -14.24
CA LEU A 39 8.80 -2.28 -15.55
C LEU A 39 10.24 -1.81 -15.77
N TYR A 40 11.16 -2.76 -15.99
CA TYR A 40 12.59 -2.48 -16.06
C TYR A 40 13.34 -3.44 -16.98
N PHE A 41 14.58 -3.06 -17.31
CA PHE A 41 15.54 -3.93 -18.00
C PHE A 41 16.45 -4.60 -16.97
N GLU A 42 16.55 -5.93 -17.02
CA GLU A 42 17.50 -6.72 -16.23
C GLU A 42 18.58 -7.28 -17.14
N ARG A 43 19.84 -7.00 -16.81
CA ARG A 43 20.99 -7.68 -17.40
C ARG A 43 21.14 -9.03 -16.71
N ASP A 44 20.90 -10.10 -17.44
CA ASP A 44 21.02 -11.48 -16.96
C ASP A 44 22.14 -12.23 -17.69
N PRO A 45 22.73 -13.27 -17.09
CA PRO A 45 23.70 -14.11 -17.77
C PRO A 45 22.99 -15.05 -18.76
N SER A 46 23.59 -15.30 -19.93
CA SER A 46 23.03 -16.21 -20.96
C SER A 46 23.09 -17.69 -20.56
N LYS A 47 23.92 -18.01 -19.56
CA LYS A 47 24.11 -19.33 -18.94
C LYS A 47 24.30 -19.13 -17.44
N ASP A 48 24.02 -20.11 -16.62
CA ASP A 48 24.24 -19.97 -15.17
C ASP A 48 25.75 -19.80 -14.85
N PRO A 49 26.14 -18.71 -14.16
CA PRO A 49 27.53 -18.49 -13.79
C PRO A 49 28.02 -19.51 -12.77
N GLY A 50 29.20 -20.09 -13.01
CA GLY A 50 29.79 -21.12 -12.15
C GLY A 50 31.24 -21.42 -12.53
N THR A 51 31.84 -22.44 -11.91
CA THR A 51 33.23 -22.85 -12.17
C THR A 51 33.42 -23.17 -13.66
N GLY A 52 34.39 -22.51 -14.32
CA GLY A 52 34.66 -22.62 -15.76
C GLY A 52 33.72 -21.81 -16.66
N CYS A 53 32.78 -21.05 -16.09
CA CYS A 53 31.86 -20.15 -16.78
C CYS A 53 31.44 -18.98 -15.86
N GLU A 54 32.40 -18.35 -15.20
CA GLU A 54 32.14 -17.41 -14.10
C GLU A 54 31.56 -16.07 -14.56
N ASN A 55 31.77 -15.71 -15.83
CA ASN A 55 31.27 -14.49 -16.46
C ASN A 55 30.80 -14.78 -17.91
N PRO A 56 29.65 -15.44 -18.09
CA PRO A 56 29.09 -15.72 -19.40
C PRO A 56 28.68 -14.43 -20.13
N SER A 57 28.38 -14.53 -21.43
CA SER A 57 27.76 -13.42 -22.16
C SER A 57 26.44 -13.01 -21.53
N SER A 58 26.08 -11.73 -21.61
CA SER A 58 24.81 -11.24 -21.07
C SER A 58 23.67 -11.35 -22.09
N THR A 59 22.46 -11.51 -21.56
CA THR A 59 21.20 -11.22 -22.23
C THR A 59 20.47 -10.10 -21.48
N THR A 60 19.46 -9.49 -22.10
CA THR A 60 18.62 -8.48 -21.47
C THR A 60 17.18 -8.95 -21.44
N ASN A 61 16.61 -8.99 -20.23
CA ASN A 61 15.21 -9.29 -20.01
C ASN A 61 14.44 -8.02 -19.69
N ILE A 62 13.24 -7.87 -20.24
CA ILE A 62 12.33 -6.78 -19.88
C ILE A 62 11.36 -7.35 -18.86
N LYS A 63 11.54 -6.99 -17.58
CA LYS A 63 10.75 -7.54 -16.47
C LYS A 63 9.62 -6.61 -16.07
N CYS A 64 8.43 -7.18 -16.02
CA CYS A 64 7.21 -6.61 -15.49
C CYS A 64 6.93 -7.32 -14.15
N VAL A 65 7.15 -6.62 -13.04
CA VAL A 65 7.04 -7.17 -11.68
C VAL A 65 5.84 -6.55 -10.97
N PHE A 66 5.05 -7.37 -10.29
CA PHE A 66 3.75 -7.01 -9.73
C PHE A 66 3.81 -6.87 -8.21
N TRP A 67 3.04 -5.91 -7.69
CA TRP A 67 2.99 -5.59 -6.27
C TRP A 67 1.56 -5.39 -5.79
N GLY A 68 1.28 -5.86 -4.58
CA GLY A 68 0.02 -5.64 -3.86
C GLY A 68 0.03 -4.38 -3.00
N GLY A 69 1.10 -3.59 -3.06
CA GLY A 69 1.18 -2.27 -2.45
C GLY A 69 1.83 -1.27 -3.41
N PRO A 70 1.87 0.02 -3.05
CA PRO A 70 2.45 1.05 -3.90
C PRO A 70 3.97 0.84 -4.10
N VAL A 71 4.43 0.96 -5.35
CA VAL A 71 5.86 1.10 -5.66
C VAL A 71 6.25 2.57 -5.53
N THR A 72 7.34 2.85 -4.82
CA THR A 72 7.89 4.19 -4.61
C THR A 72 9.40 4.17 -4.85
N SER A 73 10.01 5.32 -5.14
CA SER A 73 11.48 5.41 -5.24
C SER A 73 12.18 4.95 -3.95
N ALA A 74 11.52 5.07 -2.80
CA ALA A 74 12.05 4.66 -1.51
C ALA A 74 12.02 3.14 -1.28
N ASN A 75 11.15 2.39 -1.96
CA ASN A 75 11.06 0.93 -1.84
C ASN A 75 11.58 0.18 -3.09
N ALA A 76 11.76 0.87 -4.22
CA ALA A 76 12.34 0.35 -5.46
C ALA A 76 13.88 0.32 -5.43
N ASN A 77 14.47 -0.31 -4.42
CA ASN A 77 15.92 -0.30 -4.17
C ASN A 77 16.68 -1.51 -4.76
N ASN A 78 16.04 -2.30 -5.62
CA ASN A 78 16.70 -3.47 -6.20
C ASN A 78 17.73 -3.00 -7.27
N ALA A 79 19.02 -3.10 -6.93
CA ALA A 79 20.13 -2.78 -7.81
C ALA A 79 20.73 -4.02 -8.51
N GLY A 80 20.13 -5.20 -8.31
CA GLY A 80 20.65 -6.49 -8.78
C GLY A 80 21.62 -7.14 -7.78
N GLN A 81 22.33 -8.17 -8.24
CA GLN A 81 23.22 -8.99 -7.41
C GLN A 81 24.40 -9.56 -8.21
N TRP A 82 25.48 -9.89 -7.51
CA TRP A 82 26.57 -10.67 -8.09
C TRP A 82 26.26 -12.16 -8.09
N ARG A 83 26.61 -12.84 -9.17
CA ARG A 83 26.59 -14.31 -9.34
C ARG A 83 27.95 -14.72 -9.92
N SER A 84 28.82 -15.29 -9.07
CA SER A 84 30.25 -15.45 -9.39
C SER A 84 30.85 -14.11 -9.88
N ASN A 85 31.45 -14.07 -11.07
CA ASN A 85 32.05 -12.86 -11.65
C ASN A 85 31.08 -12.11 -12.58
N PHE A 86 29.79 -12.46 -12.58
CA PHE A 86 28.76 -11.78 -13.37
C PHE A 86 27.85 -10.93 -12.47
N GLN A 87 27.71 -9.65 -12.79
CA GLN A 87 26.77 -8.76 -12.11
C GLN A 87 25.42 -8.72 -12.83
N VAL A 88 24.36 -9.18 -12.17
CA VAL A 88 22.98 -8.86 -12.56
C VAL A 88 22.73 -7.40 -12.21
N VAL A 89 22.22 -6.63 -13.16
CA VAL A 89 21.98 -5.19 -13.01
C VAL A 89 20.56 -4.86 -13.46
N ILE A 90 19.93 -3.94 -12.74
CA ILE A 90 18.60 -3.41 -13.06
C ILE A 90 18.76 -1.97 -13.53
N ALA A 91 18.16 -1.65 -14.68
CA ALA A 91 18.20 -0.31 -15.27
C ALA A 91 16.84 0.06 -15.88
N GLY A 92 16.59 1.36 -16.05
CA GLY A 92 15.35 1.87 -16.65
C GLY A 92 14.07 1.44 -15.91
N SER A 93 14.13 1.38 -14.57
CA SER A 93 13.01 0.93 -13.75
C SER A 93 12.01 2.05 -13.50
N ASN A 94 10.82 1.90 -14.06
CA ASN A 94 9.69 2.80 -13.83
C ASN A 94 8.62 2.09 -13.00
N GLY A 95 8.15 2.74 -11.94
CA GLY A 95 7.05 2.28 -11.10
C GLY A 95 5.72 2.90 -11.52
N TYR A 96 4.66 2.09 -11.52
CA TYR A 96 3.31 2.48 -11.88
C TYR A 96 2.38 1.99 -10.78
N VAL A 97 1.63 2.92 -10.17
CA VAL A 97 0.71 2.64 -9.07
C VAL A 97 -0.71 2.90 -9.53
N ASN A 98 -1.60 1.94 -9.27
CA ASN A 98 -3.01 2.14 -9.47
C ASN A 98 -3.57 2.99 -8.31
N ASN A 99 -4.27 4.08 -8.64
CA ASN A 99 -4.92 4.94 -7.65
C ASN A 99 -6.40 4.55 -7.43
N THR A 100 -6.87 3.51 -8.11
CA THR A 100 -8.17 2.89 -7.84
C THR A 100 -7.93 1.60 -7.07
N ILE A 101 -8.60 1.47 -5.94
CA ILE A 101 -8.72 0.21 -5.20
C ILE A 101 -10.19 -0.20 -5.18
N GLU A 102 -10.45 -1.50 -5.02
CA GLU A 102 -11.81 -1.99 -4.94
C GLU A 102 -12.53 -1.36 -3.73
N PRO A 103 -13.82 -0.97 -3.88
CA PRO A 103 -14.66 -0.62 -2.75
C PRO A 103 -14.70 -1.77 -1.73
N ALA A 104 -14.74 -1.44 -0.44
CA ALA A 104 -15.03 -2.44 0.57
C ALA A 104 -16.54 -2.64 0.68
N ASP A 105 -16.98 -3.89 0.84
CA ASP A 105 -18.38 -4.23 1.02
C ASP A 105 -19.01 -3.43 2.17
N GLY A 106 -20.16 -2.81 1.93
CA GLY A 106 -20.84 -1.95 2.92
C GLY A 106 -20.30 -0.51 3.01
N PHE A 107 -19.35 -0.14 2.15
CA PHE A 107 -18.77 1.20 2.09
C PHE A 107 -18.90 1.83 0.70
N THR A 108 -18.80 3.16 0.65
CA THR A 108 -18.73 3.93 -0.58
C THR A 108 -17.44 3.63 -1.35
N SER A 109 -17.40 4.04 -2.62
CA SER A 109 -16.15 4.10 -3.38
C SER A 109 -15.06 4.87 -2.62
N PRO A 110 -13.79 4.46 -2.75
CA PRO A 110 -12.68 5.08 -2.03
C PRO A 110 -12.45 6.53 -2.47
N VAL A 111 -12.11 7.38 -1.51
CA VAL A 111 -11.59 8.73 -1.78
C VAL A 111 -10.08 8.71 -1.57
N TYR A 112 -9.31 8.95 -2.63
CA TYR A 112 -7.85 8.96 -2.57
C TYR A 112 -7.31 10.23 -1.90
N TYR A 113 -6.43 10.05 -0.92
CA TYR A 113 -5.77 11.12 -0.16
C TYR A 113 -4.25 11.19 -0.41
N GLY A 114 -3.69 10.31 -1.23
CA GLY A 114 -2.27 10.34 -1.56
C GLY A 114 -1.38 10.04 -0.35
N ASN A 115 -0.61 11.04 0.08
CA ASN A 115 0.36 10.93 1.18
C ASN A 115 -0.10 11.59 2.49
N THR A 116 -1.41 11.80 2.63
CA THR A 116 -2.01 12.32 3.87
C THR A 116 -3.10 11.38 4.41
N ALA A 117 -3.19 11.29 5.72
CA ALA A 117 -4.27 10.61 6.44
C ALA A 117 -5.20 11.64 7.09
N ILE A 118 -6.36 11.18 7.53
CA ILE A 118 -7.34 11.98 8.25
C ILE A 118 -6.77 12.43 9.59
N ASP A 119 -6.68 13.74 9.78
CA ASP A 119 -6.49 14.43 11.05
C ASP A 119 -7.86 14.93 11.52
N ALA A 120 -8.60 14.03 12.18
CA ALA A 120 -9.99 14.28 12.54
C ALA A 120 -10.08 15.30 13.69
N PRO A 121 -10.83 16.40 13.54
CA PRO A 121 -11.17 17.23 14.67
C PRO A 121 -12.23 16.54 15.55
N ASN A 122 -12.60 17.20 16.65
CA ASN A 122 -13.79 16.81 17.40
C ASN A 122 -15.05 17.04 16.56
N ASP A 123 -16.11 16.30 16.88
CA ASP A 123 -17.43 16.46 16.26
C ASP A 123 -18.12 17.79 16.65
N CYS A 124 -19.32 17.99 16.14
CA CYS A 124 -20.14 19.17 16.39
C CYS A 124 -20.56 19.38 17.85
N ASN A 125 -20.36 18.37 18.72
CA ASN A 125 -20.60 18.38 20.15
C ASN A 125 -19.28 18.41 20.96
N GLY A 126 -18.13 18.59 20.31
CA GLY A 126 -16.83 18.64 20.96
C GLY A 126 -16.28 17.27 21.40
N GLN A 127 -16.84 16.17 20.90
CA GLN A 127 -16.40 14.81 21.23
C GLN A 127 -15.45 14.24 20.17
N SER A 128 -14.51 13.40 20.61
CA SER A 128 -13.67 12.66 19.67
C SER A 128 -14.50 11.66 18.89
N THR A 129 -14.23 11.56 17.60
CA THR A 129 -14.86 10.58 16.70
C THR A 129 -13.98 9.35 16.49
N PHE A 130 -12.74 9.40 16.95
CA PHE A 130 -11.78 8.32 16.77
C PHE A 130 -12.11 7.14 17.69
N LEU A 131 -12.33 5.98 17.09
CA LEU A 131 -12.73 4.75 17.79
C LEU A 131 -11.55 3.82 18.06
N GLY A 132 -10.45 3.99 17.33
CA GLY A 132 -9.24 3.18 17.43
C GLY A 132 -8.60 2.92 16.08
N SER A 133 -7.50 2.17 16.11
CA SER A 133 -6.77 1.74 14.91
C SER A 133 -6.54 0.24 14.91
N GLN A 134 -6.53 -0.34 13.72
CA GLN A 134 -5.98 -1.67 13.47
C GLN A 134 -4.78 -1.58 12.53
N VAL A 135 -3.82 -2.48 12.70
CA VAL A 135 -2.61 -2.53 11.87
C VAL A 135 -2.45 -3.92 11.33
N PHE A 136 -2.33 -4.02 10.01
CA PHE A 136 -2.00 -5.24 9.30
C PHE A 136 -0.55 -5.14 8.84
N THR A 137 0.21 -6.25 8.93
CA THR A 137 1.65 -6.29 8.61
C THR A 137 2.01 -7.29 7.49
N GLY A 138 1.03 -7.96 6.91
CA GLY A 138 1.22 -8.86 5.77
C GLY A 138 0.06 -8.83 4.78
N GLY A 139 0.26 -9.47 3.64
CA GLY A 139 -0.71 -9.48 2.53
C GLY A 139 -0.57 -8.27 1.59
N PRO A 140 -1.37 -8.21 0.51
CA PRO A 140 -1.54 -6.99 -0.28
C PRO A 140 -2.31 -5.93 0.53
N PHE A 141 -2.27 -4.69 0.08
CA PHE A 141 -3.13 -3.63 0.59
C PHE A 141 -4.59 -3.98 0.27
N ASP A 142 -5.41 -4.11 1.31
CA ASP A 142 -6.78 -4.60 1.18
C ASP A 142 -7.72 -3.81 2.10
N ALA A 143 -8.61 -3.03 1.48
CA ALA A 143 -9.58 -2.21 2.22
C ALA A 143 -10.63 -3.05 2.96
N SER A 144 -10.86 -4.30 2.56
CA SER A 144 -11.80 -5.21 3.23
C SER A 144 -11.35 -5.56 4.65
N LEU A 145 -10.03 -5.58 4.92
CA LEU A 145 -9.48 -5.75 6.26
C LEU A 145 -9.91 -4.62 7.20
N CYS A 146 -9.93 -3.37 6.70
CA CYS A 146 -10.37 -2.22 7.48
C CYS A 146 -11.89 -2.16 7.64
N ALA A 147 -12.65 -2.60 6.62
CA ALA A 147 -14.10 -2.75 6.74
C ALA A 147 -14.47 -3.79 7.81
N ALA A 148 -13.84 -4.97 7.78
CA ALA A 148 -14.03 -6.00 8.81
C ALA A 148 -13.64 -5.49 10.22
N ALA A 149 -12.57 -4.71 10.34
CA ALA A 149 -12.20 -4.04 11.58
C ALA A 149 -13.25 -3.03 12.05
N CYS A 150 -13.81 -2.24 11.13
CA CYS A 150 -14.89 -1.28 11.40
C CYS A 150 -16.16 -1.99 11.88
N ASP A 151 -16.52 -3.13 11.27
CA ASP A 151 -17.66 -3.94 11.68
C ASP A 151 -17.46 -4.57 13.06
N ALA A 152 -16.28 -5.15 13.31
CA ALA A 152 -15.94 -5.73 14.62
C ALA A 152 -15.97 -4.67 15.74
N GLN A 153 -15.44 -3.47 15.46
CA GLN A 153 -15.49 -2.35 16.39
C GLN A 153 -16.93 -1.89 16.64
N SER A 154 -17.77 -1.85 15.60
CA SER A 154 -19.18 -1.50 15.71
C SER A 154 -19.96 -2.51 16.56
N ALA A 155 -19.77 -3.81 16.33
CA ALA A 155 -20.41 -4.86 17.12
C ALA A 155 -20.03 -4.78 18.61
N THR A 156 -18.78 -4.43 18.91
CA THR A 156 -18.32 -4.21 20.29
C THR A 156 -18.96 -2.97 20.90
N ASN A 157 -18.99 -1.85 20.17
CA ASN A 157 -19.52 -0.58 20.67
C ASN A 157 -21.04 -0.62 20.86
N LEU A 158 -21.78 -1.35 20.02
CA LEU A 158 -23.23 -1.56 20.19
C LEU A 158 -23.56 -2.20 21.54
N LYS A 159 -22.83 -3.24 21.94
CA LYS A 159 -23.02 -3.91 23.25
C LYS A 159 -22.74 -2.98 24.43
N ALA A 160 -21.86 -2.00 24.23
CA ALA A 160 -21.47 -1.02 25.24
C ALA A 160 -22.26 0.30 25.15
N ASN A 161 -23.27 0.39 24.28
CA ASN A 161 -24.01 1.62 23.99
C ASN A 161 -23.10 2.82 23.64
N LYS A 162 -22.10 2.59 22.79
CA LYS A 162 -21.11 3.57 22.31
C LYS A 162 -21.26 3.82 20.80
N PRO A 163 -20.74 4.94 20.24
CA PRO A 163 -20.77 5.21 18.81
C PRO A 163 -20.15 4.07 17.98
N THR A 164 -20.81 3.68 16.89
CA THR A 164 -20.33 2.65 15.96
C THR A 164 -19.43 3.24 14.90
N CYS A 165 -18.62 2.41 14.25
CA CYS A 165 -17.73 2.85 13.18
C CYS A 165 -18.54 3.13 11.91
N LYS A 166 -18.37 4.33 11.36
CA LYS A 166 -19.08 4.85 10.17
C LYS A 166 -18.14 5.23 9.05
N PHE A 167 -16.85 5.35 9.34
CA PHE A 167 -15.83 5.73 8.38
C PHE A 167 -14.50 5.12 8.79
N PHE A 168 -13.70 4.72 7.81
CA PHE A 168 -12.31 4.40 8.05
C PHE A 168 -11.39 5.10 7.05
N ASN A 169 -10.21 5.48 7.54
CA ASN A 169 -9.10 5.89 6.70
C ASN A 169 -8.02 4.82 6.76
N THR A 170 -7.69 4.25 5.61
CA THR A 170 -6.61 3.27 5.48
C THR A 170 -5.44 3.81 4.69
N TYR A 171 -4.22 3.48 5.12
CA TYR A 171 -2.98 3.95 4.50
C TYR A 171 -1.79 3.06 4.83
N ILE A 172 -0.73 3.14 4.02
CA ILE A 172 0.57 2.56 4.36
C ILE A 172 1.34 3.54 5.24
N LEU A 173 1.69 3.11 6.45
CA LEU A 173 2.61 3.83 7.33
C LEU A 173 4.02 3.31 7.10
N SER A 174 4.97 4.22 6.92
CA SER A 174 6.40 3.89 6.80
C SER A 174 7.19 4.49 7.95
N ARG A 175 8.14 3.73 8.50
CA ARG A 175 9.14 4.18 9.48
C ARG A 175 10.51 4.24 8.82
N ASN A 176 11.14 5.42 8.80
CA ASN A 176 12.42 5.66 8.14
C ASN A 176 12.44 5.13 6.70
N ASN A 177 11.39 5.45 5.93
CA ASN A 177 11.16 5.02 4.54
C ASN A 177 10.91 3.51 4.35
N VAL A 178 10.79 2.72 5.42
CA VAL A 178 10.42 1.31 5.37
C VAL A 178 8.95 1.17 5.73
N ALA A 179 8.13 0.60 4.84
CA ALA A 179 6.73 0.31 5.14
C ALA A 179 6.63 -0.64 6.35
N ILE A 180 5.85 -0.24 7.36
CA ILE A 180 5.65 -1.02 8.59
C ILE A 180 4.25 -1.64 8.70
N GLY A 181 3.30 -1.24 7.84
CA GLY A 181 1.99 -1.87 7.77
C GLY A 181 0.92 -1.01 7.11
N GLN A 182 -0.19 -1.67 6.77
CA GLN A 182 -1.44 -1.02 6.46
C GLN A 182 -2.14 -0.66 7.77
N TYR A 183 -2.38 0.63 7.98
CA TYR A 183 -3.15 1.15 9.09
C TYR A 183 -4.61 1.32 8.68
N CYS A 184 -5.52 1.11 9.63
CA CYS A 184 -6.95 1.37 9.51
C CYS A 184 -7.37 2.21 10.71
N ASN A 185 -7.52 3.52 10.54
CA ASN A 185 -8.09 4.39 11.57
C ASN A 185 -9.60 4.40 11.43
N LEU A 186 -10.30 4.12 12.54
CA LEU A 186 -11.76 3.94 12.58
C LEU A 186 -12.40 5.15 13.25
N TYR A 187 -13.48 5.66 12.65
CA TYR A 187 -14.18 6.85 13.13
C TYR A 187 -15.68 6.64 13.19
N SER A 188 -16.34 7.29 14.14
CA SER A 188 -17.81 7.28 14.29
C SER A 188 -18.54 8.20 13.32
N GLN A 189 -17.81 8.97 12.51
CA GLN A 189 -18.37 9.79 11.44
C GLN A 189 -17.42 9.91 10.26
N THR A 190 -18.01 10.20 9.11
CA THR A 190 -17.28 10.52 7.89
C THR A 190 -16.60 11.88 7.98
N TRP A 191 -15.36 11.93 7.49
CA TRP A 191 -14.58 13.14 7.39
C TRP A 191 -14.33 13.50 5.92
N ALA A 192 -14.49 14.78 5.59
CA ALA A 192 -14.18 15.31 4.27
C ALA A 192 -12.68 15.27 3.97
N SER A 193 -12.33 15.24 2.68
CA SER A 193 -10.93 15.23 2.21
C SER A 193 -10.11 16.43 2.69
N SER A 194 -10.74 17.56 3.04
CA SER A 194 -10.08 18.72 3.63
C SER A 194 -9.41 18.43 4.98
N TYR A 195 -9.82 17.36 5.67
CA TYR A 195 -9.21 16.90 6.93
C TYR A 195 -8.09 15.87 6.69
N ALA A 196 -7.82 15.48 5.45
CA ALA A 196 -6.68 14.62 5.11
C ALA A 196 -5.38 15.44 5.11
N THR A 197 -4.89 15.82 6.29
CA THR A 197 -3.71 16.69 6.46
C THR A 197 -2.53 16.02 7.17
N TYR A 198 -2.74 14.87 7.83
CA TYR A 198 -1.69 14.18 8.57
C TYR A 198 -0.69 13.52 7.62
N LYS A 199 0.53 14.05 7.54
CA LYS A 199 1.61 13.52 6.67
C LYS A 199 2.48 12.46 7.33
N GLY A 200 2.29 12.22 8.64
CA GLY A 200 3.22 11.48 9.48
C GLY A 200 3.76 12.35 10.61
N SER A 201 4.74 11.82 11.35
CA SER A 201 5.33 12.49 12.52
C SER A 201 6.80 12.11 12.68
N ASN A 202 7.52 12.87 13.51
CA ASN A 202 8.84 12.48 14.00
C ASN A 202 8.70 12.11 15.48
N SER A 203 9.11 10.90 15.86
CA SER A 203 9.02 10.43 17.24
C SER A 203 10.18 9.48 17.56
N ASN A 204 10.82 9.69 18.70
CA ASN A 204 11.94 8.87 19.19
C ASN A 204 13.04 8.65 18.13
N GLY A 205 13.44 9.72 17.43
CA GLY A 205 14.45 9.66 16.36
C GLY A 205 14.01 8.96 15.07
N ASN A 206 12.76 8.50 14.98
CA ASN A 206 12.19 7.86 13.80
C ASN A 206 11.26 8.82 13.06
N LYS A 207 11.36 8.81 11.73
CA LYS A 207 10.43 9.51 10.84
C LYS A 207 9.33 8.56 10.40
N TYR A 208 8.09 8.90 10.72
CA TYR A 208 6.90 8.24 10.23
C TYR A 208 6.32 9.03 9.07
N SER A 209 5.86 8.34 8.04
CA SER A 209 5.27 8.96 6.84
C SER A 209 4.10 8.16 6.32
N VAL A 210 3.07 8.87 5.86
CA VAL A 210 1.87 8.29 5.26
C VAL A 210 2.03 8.20 3.75
N SER A 211 1.52 7.12 3.17
CA SER A 211 1.42 6.92 1.73
C SER A 211 0.20 6.06 1.40
N TYR A 212 -0.28 6.15 0.15
CA TYR A 212 -1.34 5.28 -0.38
C TYR A 212 -2.58 5.27 0.51
N SER A 213 -3.06 6.47 0.83
CA SER A 213 -4.14 6.72 1.78
C SER A 213 -5.49 6.86 1.09
N TYR A 214 -6.51 6.26 1.68
CA TYR A 214 -7.88 6.24 1.18
C TYR A 214 -8.90 6.37 2.32
N GLY A 215 -9.98 7.09 2.08
CA GLY A 215 -11.14 7.18 2.98
C GLY A 215 -12.34 6.40 2.45
N PHE A 216 -13.07 5.77 3.35
CA PHE A 216 -14.27 4.98 3.06
C PHE A 216 -15.37 5.32 4.05
N SER A 217 -16.54 5.70 3.53
CA SER A 217 -17.72 6.02 4.34
C SER A 217 -18.68 4.85 4.29
N SER A 218 -19.35 4.52 5.39
CA SER A 218 -20.40 3.51 5.37
C SER A 218 -21.50 3.93 4.40
N SER A 219 -21.93 3.02 3.54
CA SER A 219 -23.00 3.29 2.58
C SER A 219 -24.38 3.36 3.25
N ALA A 220 -24.52 2.75 4.43
CA ALA A 220 -25.77 2.74 5.19
C ALA A 220 -25.97 4.02 6.00
N ASP A 221 -24.91 4.54 6.63
CA ASP A 221 -24.96 5.73 7.47
C ASP A 221 -23.57 6.35 7.63
N ALA A 222 -23.39 7.57 7.11
CA ALA A 222 -22.12 8.30 7.19
C ALA A 222 -21.79 8.84 8.59
N GLY A 223 -22.68 8.72 9.58
CA GLY A 223 -22.44 9.13 10.96
C GLY A 223 -22.53 10.63 11.20
N THR A 224 -23.49 11.33 10.58
CA THR A 224 -23.57 12.79 10.70
C THR A 224 -23.82 13.24 12.15
N CYS A 225 -22.89 14.03 12.71
CA CYS A 225 -23.10 14.67 14.01
C CYS A 225 -24.30 15.62 13.95
N LYS A 226 -25.21 15.50 14.92
CA LYS A 226 -26.34 16.40 15.12
C LYS A 226 -26.15 17.15 16.43
N LYS A 227 -26.31 18.47 16.39
CA LYS A 227 -26.47 19.26 17.61
C LYS A 227 -27.84 18.94 18.21
N PRO A 228 -27.93 18.66 19.51
CA PRO A 228 -29.21 18.48 20.20
C PRO A 228 -30.06 19.76 20.17
#